data_AF-A0A366HUC4-F1
#
_entry.id   AF-A0A366HUC4-F1
#
_cell.length_a   1.000
_cell.length_b   1.000
_cell.length_c   1.000
_cell.angle_alpha   90.00
_cell.angle_beta   90.00
_cell.angle_gamma   90.00
#
_symmetry.space_group_name_H-M   'P 1'
#
loop_
_entity.id
_entity.type
_entity.pdbx_description
1 polymer ?
#
loop_
_entity_poly.entity_id
_entity_poly.type
_entity_poly.pdbx_seq_one_letter_code
_entity_poly.pdbx_strand_id
1 'polypeptide(L)'
;MALAVVIVCLLTYVGGYFQFAERSEGRARSAGAYFHYRRFNHDWQGYLFFPAAWAESLMIRSFPKLFLKEPSWAEIPQALVLQLPKGNITFGYP
;
A
#
# COMPACT_ATOMS: atom_id res chain seq x y z
N MET A 1 9.47 17.83 24.23
CA MET A 1 8.78 18.59 23.15
C MET A 1 9.06 18.07 21.75
N ALA A 2 10.32 17.93 21.32
CA ALA A 2 10.65 17.48 19.96
C ALA A 2 10.05 16.12 19.58
N LEU A 3 10.09 15.12 20.48
CA LEU A 3 9.50 13.80 20.24
C LEU A 3 7.98 13.87 19.98
N ALA A 4 7.26 14.70 20.73
CA ALA A 4 5.81 14.85 20.55
C ALA A 4 5.48 15.45 19.18
N VAL A 5 6.26 16.43 18.72
CA VAL A 5 6.11 17.02 17.38
C VAL A 5 6.37 15.96 16.30
N VAL A 6 7.45 15.18 16.42
CA VAL A 6 7.76 14.10 15.48
C VAL A 6 6.63 13.08 15.41
N ILE A 7 6.09 12.65 16.56
CA ILE A 7 4.97 11.71 16.61
C ILE A 7 3.74 12.29 15.89
N VAL A 8 3.38 13.55 16.17
CA VAL A 8 2.23 14.20 15.52
C VAL A 8 2.44 14.32 14.01
N CYS A 9 3.64 14.66 13.55
CA CYS A 9 3.96 14.71 12.13
C CYS A 9 3.83 13.33 11.47
N LEU A 10 4.34 12.27 12.10
CA LEU A 10 4.22 10.90 11.59
C LEU A 10 2.77 10.43 11.53
N LEU A 11 2.00 10.67 12.59
CA LEU A 11 0.58 10.31 12.63
C LEU A 11 -0.23 11.08 11.58
N THR A 12 0.04 12.38 11.40
CA THR A 12 -0.60 13.19 10.36
C THR A 12 -0.24 12.66 8.97
N TYR A 13 1.02 12.32 8.75
CA TYR A 13 1.49 11.78 7.47
C TYR A 13 0.85 10.43 7.15
N VAL A 14 0.83 9.50 8.11
CA VAL A 14 0.19 8.19 7.96
C VAL A 14 -1.33 8.32 7.81
N GLY A 15 -1.97 9.19 8.60
CA GLY A 15 -3.41 9.49 8.48
C GLY A 15 -3.75 10.09 7.11
N GLY A 16 -2.91 10.98 6.59
CA GLY A 16 -3.03 11.51 5.24
C GLY A 16 -2.96 10.41 4.19
N TYR A 17 -2.01 9.47 4.33
CA TYR A 17 -1.94 8.32 3.42
C TYR A 17 -3.25 7.52 3.43
N PHE A 18 -3.78 7.16 4.59
CA PHE A 18 -5.05 6.43 4.68
C PHE A 18 -6.26 7.21 4.13
N GLN A 19 -6.26 8.53 4.28
CA GLN A 19 -7.34 9.39 3.80
C GLN A 19 -7.32 9.55 2.28
N PHE A 20 -6.13 9.67 1.67
CA PHE A 20 -5.99 9.97 0.24
C PHE A 20 -5.77 8.74 -0.64
N ALA A 21 -5.27 7.63 -0.08
CA ALA A 21 -5.06 6.40 -0.82
C ALA A 21 -6.34 5.56 -0.83
N GLU A 22 -7.14 5.70 -1.89
CA GLU A 22 -8.32 4.87 -2.07
C GLU A 22 -7.90 3.40 -2.18
N ARG A 23 -8.47 2.56 -1.31
CA ARG A 23 -8.08 1.15 -1.20
C ARG A 23 -8.98 0.30 -2.07
N SER A 24 -8.36 -0.47 -2.95
CA SER A 24 -9.01 -1.56 -3.68
C SER A 24 -8.11 -2.78 -3.62
N GLU A 25 -8.68 -3.97 -3.70
CA GLU A 25 -7.92 -5.22 -3.62
C GLU A 25 -8.62 -6.29 -4.44
N GLY A 26 -7.82 -7.15 -5.07
CA GLY A 26 -8.36 -8.15 -5.97
C GLY A 26 -7.35 -9.19 -6.40
N ARG A 27 -7.86 -10.40 -6.59
CA ARG A 27 -7.11 -11.48 -7.23
C ARG A 27 -7.29 -11.38 -8.73
N ALA A 28 -6.24 -10.99 -9.44
CA ALA A 28 -6.25 -11.06 -10.90
C ALA A 28 -6.03 -12.53 -11.29
N ARG A 29 -7.14 -13.24 -11.56
CA ARG A 29 -7.13 -14.69 -11.85
C ARG A 29 -6.17 -15.08 -12.99
N SER A 30 -5.95 -14.19 -13.96
CA SER A 30 -5.04 -14.39 -15.09
C SER A 30 -3.57 -14.11 -14.77
N ALA A 31 -3.26 -13.35 -13.72
CA ALA A 31 -1.89 -12.97 -13.36
C ALA A 31 -1.27 -13.89 -12.29
N GLY A 32 -2.06 -14.81 -11.72
CA GLY A 32 -1.59 -15.68 -10.64
C GLY A 32 -1.19 -14.93 -9.37
N ALA A 33 -1.62 -13.68 -9.20
CA ALA A 33 -1.20 -12.80 -8.12
C ALA A 33 -2.38 -12.09 -7.43
N TYR A 34 -2.19 -11.73 -6.17
CA TYR A 34 -3.10 -10.89 -5.41
C TYR A 34 -2.59 -9.44 -5.36
N PHE A 35 -3.42 -8.49 -5.77
CA PHE A 35 -3.05 -7.08 -5.85
C PHE A 35 -3.74 -6.26 -4.77
N HIS A 36 -2.93 -5.46 -4.08
CA HIS A 36 -3.35 -4.41 -3.17
C HIS A 36 -3.22 -3.09 -3.91
N TYR A 37 -4.32 -2.46 -4.30
CA TYR A 37 -4.32 -1.19 -5.00
C TYR A 37 -4.49 -0.02 -4.04
N ARG A 38 -3.70 1.03 -4.28
CA ARG A 38 -3.81 2.33 -3.62
C ARG A 38 -3.94 3.36 -4.72
N ARG A 39 -5.15 3.86 -4.93
CA ARG A 39 -5.44 4.81 -6.00
C ARG A 39 -5.34 6.23 -5.46
N PHE A 40 -4.61 7.06 -6.19
CA PHE A 40 -4.46 8.49 -5.91
C PHE A 40 -5.09 9.31 -7.03
N ASN A 41 -5.64 10.47 -6.66
CA ASN A 41 -6.24 11.40 -7.63
C ASN A 41 -5.19 12.26 -8.34
N HIS A 42 -4.01 12.40 -7.73
CA HIS A 42 -2.91 13.16 -8.29
C HIS A 42 -1.58 12.40 -8.15
N ASP A 43 -0.73 12.45 -9.18
CA ASP A 43 0.56 11.76 -9.17
C ASP A 43 1.44 12.17 -7.97
N TRP A 44 1.42 13.46 -7.61
CA TRP A 44 2.20 13.99 -6.49
C TRP A 44 1.86 13.33 -5.15
N GLN A 45 0.61 12.88 -4.96
CA GLN A 45 0.21 12.17 -3.73
C GLN A 45 0.92 10.82 -3.64
N GLY A 46 1.04 10.10 -4.76
CA GLY A 46 1.77 8.84 -4.82
C GLY A 46 3.24 9.00 -4.50
N TYR A 47 3.88 10.06 -4.99
CA TYR A 47 5.28 10.36 -4.67
C TYR A 47 5.47 10.82 -3.21
N LEU A 48 4.56 11.67 -2.71
CA LEU A 48 4.60 12.12 -1.32
C LEU A 48 4.45 10.95 -0.35
N PHE A 49 3.51 10.05 -0.62
CA PHE A 49 3.22 8.91 0.25
C PHE A 49 4.00 7.64 -0.09
N PHE A 50 4.94 7.69 -1.03
CA PHE A 50 5.75 6.54 -1.41
C PHE A 50 6.42 5.86 -0.20
N PRO A 51 7.01 6.58 0.78
CA PRO A 51 7.54 5.94 1.99
C PRO A 51 6.50 5.16 2.80
N ALA A 52 5.25 5.64 2.89
CA ALA A 52 4.19 4.95 3.60
C ALA A 52 3.75 3.68 2.86
N ALA A 53 3.61 3.78 1.53
CA ALA A 53 3.35 2.64 0.67
C ALA A 53 4.46 1.59 0.72
N TRP A 54 5.72 2.01 0.75
CA TRP A 54 6.85 1.10 0.90
C TRP A 54 6.78 0.35 2.24
N ALA A 55 6.54 1.06 3.34
CA ALA A 55 6.35 0.43 4.65
C ALA A 55 5.16 -0.54 4.66
N GLU A 56 4.04 -0.18 4.03
CA GLU A 56 2.89 -1.07 3.85
C GLU A 56 3.27 -2.33 3.06
N SER A 57 4.04 -2.20 1.97
CA SER A 57 4.51 -3.35 1.19
C SER A 57 5.35 -4.32 2.02
N LEU A 58 6.20 -3.80 2.93
CA LEU A 58 6.98 -4.61 3.84
C LEU A 58 6.09 -5.34 4.85
N MET A 59 5.04 -4.68 5.36
CA MET A 59 4.08 -5.31 6.27
C MET A 59 3.28 -6.42 5.58
N ILE A 60 2.82 -6.19 4.35
CA ILE A 60 2.10 -7.23 3.58
C ILE A 60 3.03 -8.42 3.31
N ARG A 61 4.28 -8.17 2.91
CA ARG A 61 5.27 -9.23 2.70
C ARG A 61 5.53 -10.04 3.97
N SER A 62 5.64 -9.38 5.12
CA SER A 62 5.99 -10.03 6.39
C SER A 62 4.80 -10.77 7.01
N PHE A 63 3.59 -10.24 6.81
CA PHE A 63 2.36 -10.73 7.45
C PHE A 63 1.20 -10.84 6.45
N PRO A 64 1.34 -11.62 5.36
CA PRO A 64 0.38 -11.62 4.25
C PRO A 64 -1.04 -11.96 4.66
N LYS A 65 -1.20 -12.85 5.64
CA LYS A 65 -2.51 -13.29 6.17
C LYS A 65 -3.34 -12.16 6.77
N LEU A 66 -2.72 -11.08 7.26
CA LEU A 66 -3.43 -9.93 7.85
C LEU A 66 -4.05 -9.02 6.79
N PHE A 67 -3.60 -9.11 5.54
CA PHE A 67 -3.99 -8.22 4.46
C PHE A 67 -4.84 -8.91 3.39
N LEU A 68 -5.07 -10.21 3.52
CA LEU A 68 -5.86 -11.00 2.56
C LEU A 68 -7.28 -11.21 3.10
N LYS A 69 -8.27 -11.12 2.20
CA LYS A 69 -9.65 -11.55 2.51
C LYS A 69 -9.75 -13.03 2.87
N GLU A 70 -8.86 -13.85 2.31
CA GLU A 70 -8.83 -15.29 2.48
C GLU A 70 -7.39 -15.69 2.83
N PRO A 71 -7.11 -16.05 4.11
CA PRO A 71 -5.75 -16.34 4.58
C PRO A 71 -5.06 -17.51 3.87
N SER A 72 -5.83 -18.43 3.27
CA SER A 72 -5.27 -19.53 2.48
C SER A 72 -4.58 -19.06 1.20
N TRP A 73 -4.75 -17.81 0.78
CA TRP A 73 -4.07 -17.21 -0.37
C TRP A 73 -2.68 -16.67 -0.06
N ALA A 74 -2.16 -16.86 1.15
CA ALA A 74 -0.86 -16.34 1.56
C ALA A 74 0.32 -16.89 0.74
N GLU A 75 0.15 -18.04 0.08
CA GLU A 75 1.15 -18.65 -0.80
C GLU A 75 1.11 -18.12 -2.24
N ILE A 76 0.13 -17.27 -2.57
CA ILE A 76 0.01 -16.66 -3.89
C ILE A 76 0.91 -15.42 -3.90
N PRO A 77 1.68 -15.18 -4.98
CA PRO A 77 2.44 -13.94 -5.16
C PRO A 77 1.58 -12.70 -4.96
N GLN A 78 2.15 -11.67 -4.34
CA GLN A 78 1.41 -10.47 -3.97
C GLN A 78 2.13 -9.21 -4.44
N ALA A 79 1.34 -8.18 -4.71
CA ALA A 79 1.91 -6.88 -5.03
C ALA A 79 1.05 -5.74 -4.48
N LEU A 80 1.71 -4.72 -3.96
CA LEU A 80 1.12 -3.42 -3.71
C LEU A 80 1.32 -2.54 -4.95
N VAL A 81 0.24 -1.96 -5.47
CA VAL A 81 0.25 -1.13 -6.67
C VAL A 81 -0.32 0.24 -6.32
N LEU A 82 0.51 1.27 -6.47
CA LEU A 82 0.05 2.66 -6.41
C LEU A 82 -0.45 3.02 -7.81
N GLN A 83 -1.76 3.24 -7.93
CA GLN A 83 -2.38 3.70 -9.16
C GLN A 83 -2.38 5.23 -9.19
N LEU A 84 -1.61 5.79 -10.10
CA LEU A 84 -1.52 7.22 -10.33
C LEU A 84 -2.20 7.56 -11.67
N PRO A 85 -2.68 8.80 -11.84
CA PRO A 85 -3.23 9.26 -13.12
C PRO A 85 -2.36 8.96 -14.34
N LYS A 86 -1.03 9.07 -14.22
CA LYS A 86 -0.09 8.89 -15.35
C LYS A 86 0.63 7.54 -15.40
N GLY A 87 0.39 6.65 -14.43
CA GLY A 87 1.08 5.36 -14.39
C GLY A 87 0.98 4.66 -13.06
N ASN A 88 1.65 3.50 -12.96
CA ASN A 88 1.61 2.68 -11.75
C ASN A 88 3.01 2.50 -11.17
N ILE A 89 3.09 2.48 -9.84
CA ILE A 89 4.28 2.07 -9.10
C ILE A 89 3.95 0.73 -8.45
N THR A 90 4.78 -0.29 -8.66
CA THR A 90 4.50 -1.65 -8.17
C THR A 90 5.60 -2.13 -7.24
N PHE A 91 5.18 -2.57 -6.05
CA PHE A 91 6.00 -3.33 -5.11
C PHE A 91 5.56 -4.79 -5.17
N GLY A 92 6.28 -5.60 -5.93
CA GLY A 92 6.03 -7.04 -6.03
C GLY A 92 6.85 -7.83 -5.01
N TYR A 93 6.27 -8.89 -4.48
CA TYR A 93 6.94 -9.83 -3.61
C TYR A 93 6.43 -11.26 -3.87
N PRO A 94 7.31 -12.27 -3.72
CA PRO A 94 6.94 -13.66 -3.93
C PRO A 94 5.83 -14.11 -2.99
#